data_AF-A0A1T5A8B1-F1
#
_entry.id   AF-A0A1T5A8B1-F1
#
_cell.length_a   1.000
_cell.length_b   1.000
_cell.length_c   1.000
_cell.angle_alpha   90.00
_cell.angle_beta   90.00
_cell.angle_gamma   90.00
#
_symmetry.space_group_name_H-M   'P 1'
#
loop_
_entity.id
_entity.type
_entity.pdbx_description
1 polymer ?
#
loop_
_entity_poly.entity_id
_entity_poly.type
_entity_poly.pdbx_seq_one_letter_code
_entity_poly.pdbx_strand_id
1 'polypeptide(L)'
;MNALTNVEQGGAIAVQGGYDPFAAYGAEAANGGTFLKFSKGEWLLGQDNQDVELGRLLVANMNELSIGWIRWEDGKPAERRMNLLTSGIRPDSRAELGYTDQTLWDTDADGKPVDPWNFTNELPLADPETGEQMTFSASSKGGIGCIGNLCKAYAAQRGQHPGLFPVLELARNSYMHPVYKKTYVPVLNIVDWVENGSVPPPVGAVEEDDTLSASATVTETPAATKAAGAKTRF
;
A
#
# COMPACT_ATOMS: atom_id res chain seq x y z
N MET A 1 25.11 -37.74 39.46
CA MET A 1 25.66 -36.62 38.68
C MET A 1 25.73 -37.12 37.25
N ASN A 2 24.87 -36.76 36.30
CA ASN A 2 24.25 -35.47 36.00
C ASN A 2 22.77 -35.65 35.61
N ALA A 3 21.93 -34.71 36.05
CA ALA A 3 20.52 -34.65 35.72
C ALA A 3 20.32 -34.15 34.27
N LEU A 4 19.32 -34.72 33.59
CA LEU A 4 18.79 -34.23 32.33
C LEU A 4 18.06 -32.91 32.61
N THR A 5 18.60 -31.80 32.11
CA THR A 5 17.92 -30.51 32.08
C THR A 5 17.00 -30.49 30.87
N ASN A 6 15.69 -30.63 31.09
CA ASN A 6 14.71 -30.21 30.11
C ASN A 6 14.80 -28.70 29.95
N VAL A 7 15.18 -28.24 28.76
CA VAL A 7 15.04 -26.83 28.37
C VAL A 7 13.68 -26.68 27.74
N GLU A 8 12.68 -26.35 28.54
CA GLU A 8 11.56 -25.54 28.04
C GLU A 8 11.94 -24.08 28.19
N GLN A 9 12.00 -23.35 27.07
CA GLN A 9 11.78 -21.90 26.90
C GLN A 9 12.35 -21.49 25.53
N GLY A 10 11.63 -20.76 24.69
CA GLY A 10 10.32 -20.16 24.91
C GLY A 10 9.90 -19.31 23.71
N GLY A 11 8.62 -18.93 23.74
CA GLY A 11 8.07 -17.76 23.08
C GLY A 11 8.16 -17.77 21.57
N ALA A 12 7.08 -18.22 20.92
CA ALA A 12 6.74 -17.67 19.61
C ALA A 12 6.83 -16.14 19.73
N ILE A 13 7.76 -15.54 18.98
CA ILE A 13 7.81 -14.09 18.84
C ILE A 13 6.45 -13.74 18.24
N ALA A 14 5.59 -13.08 19.01
CA ALA A 14 4.37 -12.52 18.48
C ALA A 14 4.79 -11.69 17.27
N VAL A 15 4.35 -12.08 16.08
CA VAL A 15 4.45 -11.23 14.88
C VAL A 15 3.86 -9.92 15.34
N GLN A 16 4.71 -8.90 15.52
CA GLN A 16 4.22 -7.57 15.85
C GLN A 16 3.35 -7.18 14.66
N GLY A 17 2.04 -7.15 14.89
CA GLY A 17 1.12 -6.58 13.94
C GLY A 17 1.58 -5.17 13.58
N GLY A 18 1.26 -4.73 12.39
CA GLY A 18 1.27 -3.32 12.06
C GLY A 18 1.27 -3.04 10.59
N TYR A 19 1.26 -1.76 10.26
CA TYR A 19 1.66 -1.34 8.92
C TYR A 19 3.09 -1.83 8.68
N ASP A 20 3.20 -2.86 7.85
CA ASP A 20 4.44 -3.47 7.43
C ASP A 20 4.72 -3.02 5.98
N PRO A 21 5.64 -2.06 5.78
CA PRO A 21 5.98 -1.57 4.45
C PRO A 21 6.59 -2.65 3.55
N PHE A 22 7.18 -3.71 4.11
CA PHE A 22 7.75 -4.82 3.34
C PHE A 22 6.65 -5.74 2.81
N ALA A 23 5.65 -6.06 3.63
CA ALA A 23 4.47 -6.77 3.18
C ALA A 23 3.66 -5.95 2.16
N ALA A 24 3.54 -4.63 2.39
CA ALA A 24 2.93 -3.69 1.43
C ALA A 24 3.63 -3.76 0.07
N TYR A 25 4.96 -3.67 0.09
CA TYR A 25 5.79 -3.74 -1.10
C TYR A 25 5.72 -5.11 -1.78
N GLY A 26 5.70 -6.20 -1.03
CA GLY A 26 5.53 -7.55 -1.57
C GLY A 26 4.21 -7.70 -2.32
N ALA A 27 3.10 -7.19 -1.75
CA ALA A 27 1.81 -7.14 -2.40
C ALA A 27 1.81 -6.23 -3.64
N GLU A 28 2.48 -5.08 -3.57
CA GLU A 28 2.66 -4.17 -4.72
C GLU A 28 3.42 -4.84 -5.86
N ALA A 29 4.53 -5.53 -5.57
CA ALA A 29 5.35 -6.19 -6.57
C ALA A 29 4.65 -7.40 -7.22
N ALA A 30 3.84 -8.14 -6.46
CA ALA A 30 3.12 -9.31 -6.97
C ALA A 30 1.89 -8.93 -7.80
N ASN A 31 1.09 -7.95 -7.36
CA ASN A 31 -0.24 -7.66 -7.93
C ASN A 31 -0.42 -6.20 -8.38
N GLY A 32 0.62 -5.38 -8.37
CA GLY A 32 0.55 -3.95 -8.67
C GLY A 32 -0.03 -3.09 -7.54
N GLY A 33 -0.28 -3.68 -6.37
CA GLY A 33 -0.82 -3.01 -5.18
C GLY A 33 -2.34 -2.84 -5.25
N THR A 34 -2.98 -2.82 -4.08
CA THR A 34 -4.42 -2.56 -3.99
C THR A 34 -4.66 -1.05 -3.84
N PHE A 35 -5.33 -0.45 -4.82
CA PHE A 35 -5.68 0.97 -4.77
C PHE A 35 -7.11 1.19 -4.33
N LEU A 36 -7.28 2.12 -3.39
CA LEU A 36 -8.57 2.71 -3.07
C LEU A 36 -8.71 4.00 -3.88
N LYS A 37 -9.84 4.21 -4.54
CA LYS A 37 -10.14 5.45 -5.26
C LYS A 37 -11.57 5.91 -5.00
N PHE A 38 -11.82 7.19 -5.27
CA PHE A 38 -13.16 7.76 -5.21
C PHE A 38 -13.57 8.26 -6.59
N SER A 39 -14.70 7.77 -7.10
CA SER A 39 -15.23 8.14 -8.41
C SER A 39 -16.73 8.33 -8.34
N LYS A 40 -17.23 9.46 -8.86
CA LYS A 40 -18.68 9.75 -9.02
C LYS A 40 -19.56 9.55 -7.76
N GLY A 41 -18.98 9.56 -6.57
CA GLY A 41 -19.71 9.40 -5.31
C GLY A 41 -19.47 8.06 -4.62
N GLU A 42 -18.67 7.18 -5.19
CA GLU A 42 -18.42 5.82 -4.71
C GLU A 42 -16.95 5.63 -4.38
N TRP A 43 -16.70 4.87 -3.32
CA TRP A 43 -15.39 4.36 -2.98
C TRP A 43 -15.22 3.01 -3.68
N LEU A 44 -14.10 2.85 -4.38
CA LEU A 44 -13.83 1.68 -5.22
C LEU A 44 -12.46 1.12 -4.87
N LEU A 45 -12.37 -0.19 -4.68
CA LEU A 45 -11.16 -0.91 -4.31
C LEU A 45 -10.64 -1.78 -5.46
N GLY A 46 -9.32 -1.79 -5.63
CA GLY A 46 -8.61 -2.66 -6.54
C GLY A 46 -8.82 -2.33 -8.03
N GLN A 47 -8.31 -3.20 -8.89
CA GLN A 47 -8.39 -3.05 -10.34
C GLN A 47 -9.83 -3.30 -10.86
N ASP A 48 -10.57 -4.18 -10.19
CA ASP A 48 -11.94 -4.55 -10.54
C ASP A 48 -12.99 -3.51 -10.11
N ASN A 49 -12.59 -2.44 -9.42
CA ASN A 49 -13.48 -1.40 -8.89
C ASN A 49 -14.58 -1.95 -7.99
N GLN A 50 -14.19 -2.78 -7.02
CA GLN A 50 -15.14 -3.32 -6.06
C GLN A 50 -15.70 -2.19 -5.19
N ASP A 51 -17.03 -2.09 -5.10
CA ASP A 51 -17.69 -1.08 -4.28
C ASP A 51 -17.33 -1.25 -2.81
N VAL A 52 -16.96 -0.15 -2.17
CA VAL A 52 -16.68 -0.09 -0.73
C VAL A 52 -17.79 0.70 -0.06
N GLU A 53 -18.38 0.10 0.97
CA GLU A 53 -19.45 0.73 1.73
C GLU A 53 -18.96 1.97 2.48
N LEU A 54 -19.83 2.98 2.56
CA LEU A 54 -19.62 4.12 3.45
C LEU A 54 -19.64 3.62 4.89
N GLY A 55 -18.79 4.19 5.74
CA GLY A 55 -18.61 3.75 7.12
C GLY A 55 -17.49 2.74 7.31
N ARG A 56 -16.89 2.19 6.23
CA ARG A 56 -15.72 1.30 6.36
C ARG A 56 -14.61 2.01 7.13
N LEU A 57 -14.03 1.31 8.11
CA LEU A 57 -12.96 1.80 8.96
C LEU A 57 -11.61 1.36 8.40
N LEU A 58 -10.65 2.27 8.31
CA LEU A 58 -9.29 2.01 7.84
C LEU A 58 -8.27 2.75 8.70
N VAL A 59 -7.19 2.09 9.08
CA VAL A 59 -6.07 2.73 9.78
C VAL A 59 -5.18 3.42 8.77
N ALA A 60 -4.84 4.69 8.99
CA ALA A 60 -3.99 5.45 8.09
C ALA A 60 -2.56 5.58 8.60
N ASN A 61 -1.59 5.17 7.76
CA ASN A 61 -0.19 5.44 8.02
C ASN A 61 0.18 6.86 7.55
N MET A 62 -0.05 7.83 8.44
CA MET A 62 0.25 9.24 8.15
C MET A 62 1.75 9.53 7.97
N ASN A 63 2.65 8.64 8.43
CA ASN A 63 4.09 8.81 8.26
C ASN A 63 4.54 8.55 6.82
N GLU A 64 3.80 7.71 6.11
CA GLU A 64 4.07 7.30 4.73
C GLU A 64 3.19 8.00 3.69
N LEU A 65 2.36 8.96 4.11
CA LEU A 65 1.66 9.83 3.19
C LEU A 65 2.68 10.52 2.25
N SER A 66 2.56 10.25 0.95
CA SER A 66 3.42 10.82 -0.08
C SER A 66 2.64 11.77 -1.00
N ILE A 67 3.34 12.77 -1.50
CA ILE A 67 2.81 13.78 -2.42
C ILE A 67 3.81 14.01 -3.55
N GLY A 68 3.30 14.25 -4.75
CA GLY A 68 4.18 14.45 -5.89
C GLY A 68 3.48 14.39 -7.23
N TRP A 69 4.24 13.96 -8.23
CA TRP A 69 3.80 13.92 -9.62
C TRP A 69 3.99 12.53 -10.22
N ILE A 70 3.01 12.09 -10.99
CA ILE A 70 3.10 10.88 -11.81
C ILE A 70 2.91 11.30 -13.26
N ARG A 71 3.90 10.99 -14.11
CA ARG A 71 3.80 11.17 -15.55
C ARG A 71 3.16 9.95 -16.17
N TRP A 72 2.16 10.16 -17.00
CA TRP A 72 1.47 9.14 -17.76
C TRP A 72 1.86 9.23 -19.24
N GLU A 73 1.98 8.06 -19.87
CA GLU A 73 2.29 7.89 -21.30
C GLU A 73 1.60 6.60 -21.74
N ASP A 74 0.79 6.65 -22.79
CA ASP A 74 0.02 5.51 -23.30
C ASP A 74 -0.83 4.82 -22.21
N GLY A 75 -1.41 5.61 -21.31
CA GLY A 75 -2.24 5.12 -20.20
C GLY A 75 -1.48 4.38 -19.10
N LYS A 76 -0.15 4.45 -19.07
CA LYS A 76 0.70 3.82 -18.04
C LYS A 76 1.55 4.86 -17.31
N PRO A 77 1.86 4.64 -16.03
CA PRO A 77 2.80 5.49 -15.32
C PRO A 77 4.20 5.28 -15.88
N ALA A 78 4.78 6.33 -16.47
CA ALA A 78 6.11 6.33 -17.08
C ALA A 78 7.18 6.92 -16.14
N GLU A 79 6.79 7.81 -15.23
CA GLU A 79 7.68 8.42 -14.25
C GLU A 79 6.92 8.76 -12.97
N ARG A 80 7.54 8.54 -11.81
CA ARG A 80 6.99 8.92 -10.49
C ARG A 80 8.01 9.79 -9.77
N ARG A 81 7.58 10.99 -9.36
CA ARG A 81 8.33 11.92 -8.51
C ARG A 81 7.53 12.18 -7.25
N MET A 82 7.56 11.22 -6.34
CA MET A 82 6.81 11.24 -5.08
C MET A 82 7.77 11.47 -3.91
N ASN A 83 7.37 12.31 -2.97
CA ASN A 83 8.12 12.56 -1.73
C ASN A 83 7.23 12.28 -0.53
N LEU A 84 7.80 11.72 0.53
CA LEU A 84 7.12 11.62 1.83
C LEU A 84 6.79 13.02 2.34
N LEU A 85 5.55 13.25 2.75
CA LEU A 85 5.12 14.54 3.29
C LEU A 85 5.94 14.91 4.54
N THR A 86 6.29 13.90 5.34
CA THR A 86 7.10 14.02 6.57
C THR A 86 8.55 14.43 6.31
N SER A 87 9.07 14.27 5.10
CA SER A 87 10.42 14.73 4.73
C SER A 87 10.53 16.27 4.67
N GLY A 88 9.40 16.98 4.59
CA GLY A 88 9.36 18.43 4.40
C GLY A 88 9.75 18.89 2.99
N ILE A 89 10.08 17.95 2.09
CA ILE A 89 10.39 18.24 0.69
C ILE A 89 9.08 18.57 -0.03
N ARG A 90 9.05 19.76 -0.65
CA ARG A 90 7.93 20.20 -1.48
C ARG A 90 8.05 19.53 -2.85
N PRO A 91 6.95 19.05 -3.45
CA PRO A 91 6.97 18.60 -4.84
C PRO A 91 7.47 19.70 -5.77
N ASP A 92 8.19 19.30 -6.81
CA ASP A 92 8.62 20.16 -7.91
C ASP A 92 7.42 20.96 -8.46
N SER A 93 7.68 22.18 -8.92
CA SER A 93 6.67 22.93 -9.67
C SER A 93 6.45 22.30 -11.04
N ARG A 94 5.25 22.49 -11.63
CA ARG A 94 4.94 21.94 -12.96
C ARG A 94 5.97 22.34 -14.04
N ALA A 95 6.57 23.51 -13.93
CA ALA A 95 7.58 24.00 -14.89
C ALA A 95 8.90 23.21 -14.85
N GLU A 96 9.24 22.62 -13.70
CA GLU A 96 10.50 21.86 -13.49
C GLU A 96 10.39 20.40 -13.96
N LEU A 97 9.17 19.94 -14.28
CA LEU A 97 8.90 18.56 -14.68
C LEU A 97 9.20 18.26 -16.16
N GLY A 98 9.49 19.29 -16.97
CA GLY A 98 9.66 19.13 -18.41
C GLY A 98 8.35 18.78 -19.12
N TYR A 99 8.44 18.10 -20.27
CA TYR A 99 7.29 17.77 -21.12
C TYR A 99 6.41 18.98 -21.39
N THR A 100 6.99 20.02 -21.99
CA THR A 100 6.33 21.32 -22.21
C THR A 100 5.76 21.48 -23.62
N ASP A 101 6.18 20.64 -24.56
CA ASP A 101 5.66 20.64 -25.92
C ASP A 101 4.32 19.88 -25.99
N GLN A 102 3.23 20.64 -26.03
CA GLN A 102 1.87 20.09 -26.04
C GLN A 102 1.54 19.32 -27.33
N THR A 103 2.32 19.50 -28.41
CA THR A 103 2.10 18.77 -29.66
C THR A 103 2.51 17.31 -29.57
N LEU A 104 3.29 16.96 -28.54
CA LEU A 104 3.75 15.60 -28.25
C LEU A 104 2.89 14.91 -27.17
N TRP A 105 1.88 15.59 -26.62
CA TRP A 105 1.05 15.05 -25.56
C TRP A 105 -0.09 14.20 -26.13
N ASP A 106 -0.51 13.22 -25.35
CA ASP A 106 -1.75 12.48 -25.59
C ASP A 106 -2.94 13.44 -25.62
N THR A 107 -3.93 13.13 -26.47
CA THR A 107 -5.15 13.93 -26.58
C THR A 107 -6.34 13.25 -25.91
N ASP A 108 -7.23 14.02 -25.31
CA ASP A 108 -8.51 13.53 -24.81
C ASP A 108 -9.50 13.20 -25.95
N ALA A 109 -10.73 12.78 -25.58
CA ALA A 109 -11.78 12.44 -26.53
C ALA A 109 -12.22 13.61 -27.43
N ASP A 110 -11.96 14.86 -27.02
CA ASP A 110 -12.25 16.07 -27.78
C ASP A 110 -11.03 16.52 -28.63
N GLY A 111 -9.95 15.73 -28.65
CA GLY A 111 -8.72 16.00 -29.39
C GLY A 111 -7.83 17.06 -28.73
N LYS A 112 -8.09 17.41 -27.47
CA LYS A 112 -7.31 18.42 -26.76
C LYS A 112 -6.09 17.76 -26.08
N PRO A 113 -4.88 18.34 -26.19
CA PRO A 113 -3.71 17.80 -25.51
C PRO A 113 -3.92 17.81 -23.99
N VAL A 114 -3.57 16.70 -23.35
CA VAL A 114 -3.68 16.47 -21.91
C VAL A 114 -2.29 16.52 -21.32
N ASP A 115 -2.13 17.32 -20.26
CA ASP A 115 -0.87 17.37 -19.53
C ASP A 115 -0.50 15.97 -19.02
N PRO A 116 0.67 15.41 -19.41
CA PRO A 116 1.02 14.05 -19.00
C PRO A 116 1.32 13.96 -17.50
N TRP A 117 1.56 15.09 -16.82
CA TRP A 117 1.86 15.13 -15.40
C TRP A 117 0.60 15.31 -14.54
N ASN A 118 0.32 14.31 -13.71
CA ASN A 118 -0.74 14.36 -12.71
C ASN A 118 -0.15 14.56 -11.32
N PHE A 119 -0.57 15.62 -10.63
CA PHE A 119 -0.28 15.79 -9.21
C PHE A 119 -1.11 14.79 -8.41
N THR A 120 -0.45 14.00 -7.57
CA THR A 120 -1.05 12.87 -6.87
C THR A 120 -0.62 12.86 -5.41
N ASN A 121 -1.56 12.50 -4.54
CA ASN A 121 -1.34 12.15 -3.15
C ASN A 121 -1.59 10.65 -2.99
N GLU A 122 -0.72 9.95 -2.27
CA GLU A 122 -0.87 8.54 -1.94
C GLU A 122 -0.83 8.37 -0.43
N LEU A 123 -1.94 7.90 0.15
CA LEU A 123 -2.07 7.62 1.56
C LEU A 123 -2.17 6.11 1.76
N PRO A 124 -1.15 5.46 2.36
CA PRO A 124 -1.26 4.07 2.75
C PRO A 124 -2.26 3.87 3.89
N LEU A 125 -3.08 2.84 3.73
CA LEU A 125 -4.17 2.46 4.60
C LEU A 125 -4.10 0.96 4.87
N ALA A 126 -4.61 0.54 6.02
CA ALA A 126 -4.79 -0.87 6.34
C ALA A 126 -6.15 -1.11 6.97
N ASP A 127 -6.74 -2.25 6.66
CA ASP A 127 -7.94 -2.73 7.34
C ASP A 127 -7.59 -3.14 8.78
N PRO A 128 -8.28 -2.59 9.81
CA PRO A 128 -7.92 -2.83 11.21
C PRO A 128 -8.16 -4.27 11.68
N GLU A 129 -9.03 -5.03 11.00
CA GLU A 129 -9.39 -6.39 11.39
C GLU A 129 -8.60 -7.45 10.63
N THR A 130 -8.36 -7.21 9.34
CA THR A 130 -7.74 -8.20 8.44
C THR A 130 -6.28 -7.88 8.10
N GLY A 131 -5.81 -6.66 8.35
CA GLY A 131 -4.48 -6.24 7.95
C GLY A 131 -4.33 -6.00 6.45
N GLU A 132 -5.42 -6.11 5.68
CA GLU A 132 -5.43 -5.85 4.24
C GLU A 132 -4.89 -4.44 3.98
N GLN A 133 -3.76 -4.36 3.26
CA GLN A 133 -3.12 -3.09 2.95
C GLN A 133 -3.60 -2.55 1.60
N MET A 134 -3.84 -1.24 1.54
CA MET A 134 -4.26 -0.53 0.34
C MET A 134 -3.73 0.90 0.32
N THR A 135 -3.72 1.53 -0.84
CA THR A 135 -3.32 2.94 -0.99
C THR A 135 -4.47 3.77 -1.53
N PHE A 136 -4.88 4.80 -0.80
CA PHE A 136 -5.76 5.83 -1.34
C PHE A 136 -4.96 6.77 -2.23
N SER A 137 -5.15 6.63 -3.55
CA SER A 137 -4.49 7.47 -4.56
C SER A 137 -5.44 8.55 -5.06
N ALA A 138 -5.07 9.82 -4.89
CA ALA A 138 -5.92 10.96 -5.15
C ALA A 138 -5.20 12.02 -6.00
N SER A 139 -5.68 12.21 -7.23
CA SER A 139 -5.20 13.26 -8.15
C SER A 139 -6.28 14.29 -8.53
N SER A 140 -7.54 14.04 -8.15
CA SER A 140 -8.63 14.99 -8.37
C SER A 140 -8.63 16.11 -7.33
N LYS A 141 -9.16 17.28 -7.68
CA LYS A 141 -9.32 18.41 -6.73
C LYS A 141 -10.07 18.00 -5.45
N GLY A 142 -11.10 17.16 -5.58
CA GLY A 142 -11.87 16.65 -4.44
C GLY A 142 -11.06 15.70 -3.57
N GLY A 143 -10.29 14.78 -4.17
CA GLY A 143 -9.42 13.84 -3.46
C GLY A 143 -8.26 14.54 -2.75
N ILE A 144 -7.56 15.45 -3.44
CA ILE A 144 -6.49 16.27 -2.86
C ILE A 144 -7.04 17.11 -1.70
N GLY A 145 -8.23 17.70 -1.87
CA GLY A 145 -8.92 18.44 -0.81
C GLY A 145 -9.27 17.57 0.40
N CYS A 146 -9.69 16.32 0.18
CA CYS A 146 -9.95 15.34 1.24
C CYS A 146 -8.69 15.08 2.08
N ILE A 147 -7.57 14.76 1.44
CA ILE A 147 -6.29 14.53 2.14
C ILE A 147 -5.80 15.80 2.85
N GLY A 148 -5.98 16.97 2.23
CA GLY A 148 -5.66 18.25 2.87
C GLY A 148 -6.47 18.50 4.15
N ASN A 149 -7.76 18.13 4.17
CA ASN A 149 -8.60 18.24 5.35
C ASN A 149 -8.22 17.21 6.43
N LEU A 150 -7.91 15.97 6.02
CA LEU A 150 -7.36 14.95 6.92
C LEU A 150 -6.07 15.43 7.59
N CYS A 151 -5.12 15.99 6.82
CA CYS A 151 -3.87 16.52 7.37
C CYS A 151 -4.10 17.62 8.42
N LYS A 152 -5.09 18.51 8.20
CA LYS A 152 -5.46 19.54 9.19
C LYS A 152 -6.03 18.91 10.46
N ALA A 153 -6.94 17.96 10.33
CA ALA A 153 -7.53 17.25 11.47
C ALA A 153 -6.46 16.49 12.27
N TYR A 154 -5.60 15.74 11.56
CA TYR A 154 -4.49 15.01 12.15
C TYR A 154 -3.52 15.93 12.88
N ALA A 155 -3.11 17.05 12.27
CA ALA A 155 -2.20 18.01 12.89
C ALA A 155 -2.76 18.60 14.20
N ALA A 156 -4.09 18.81 14.28
CA ALA A 156 -4.75 19.33 15.47
C ALA A 156 -4.82 18.30 16.62
N GLN A 157 -4.87 17.01 16.30
CA GLN A 157 -5.12 15.95 17.28
C GLN A 157 -3.87 15.14 17.66
N ARG A 158 -2.90 14.96 16.75
CA ARG A 158 -1.76 14.05 16.91
C ARG A 158 -0.90 14.30 18.17
N GLY A 159 -0.89 15.52 18.69
CA GLY A 159 -0.17 15.85 19.93
C GLY A 159 -0.76 15.17 21.18
N GLN A 160 -2.05 14.83 21.15
CA GLN A 160 -2.77 14.10 22.20
C GLN A 160 -2.70 12.57 22.00
N HIS A 161 -2.22 12.13 20.82
CA HIS A 161 -2.16 10.73 20.41
C HIS A 161 -0.74 10.37 19.92
N PRO A 162 0.30 10.54 20.75
CA PRO A 162 1.67 10.31 20.34
C PRO A 162 1.90 8.84 19.98
N GLY A 163 2.48 8.59 18.80
CA GLY A 163 2.78 7.23 18.33
C GLY A 163 1.56 6.43 17.84
N LEU A 164 0.35 6.99 17.92
CA LEU A 164 -0.87 6.35 17.45
C LEU A 164 -1.20 6.73 16.01
N PHE A 165 -1.86 5.81 15.32
CA PHE A 165 -2.29 5.93 13.94
C PHE A 165 -3.80 6.18 13.95
N PRO A 166 -4.31 7.15 13.18
CA PRO A 166 -5.73 7.44 13.16
C PRO A 166 -6.51 6.35 12.43
N VAL A 167 -7.65 5.96 12.99
CA VAL A 167 -8.68 5.15 12.33
C VAL A 167 -9.62 6.12 11.61
N LEU A 168 -9.78 5.89 10.31
CA LEU A 168 -10.56 6.72 9.41
C LEU A 168 -11.86 6.02 9.02
N GLU A 169 -12.96 6.75 9.05
CA GLU A 169 -14.23 6.34 8.44
C GLU A 169 -14.31 6.87 7.00
N LEU A 170 -14.60 5.98 6.03
CA LEU A 170 -14.87 6.35 4.65
C LEU A 170 -16.26 6.98 4.50
N ALA A 171 -16.30 8.27 4.22
CA ALA A 171 -17.54 9.02 4.03
C ALA A 171 -17.55 9.75 2.68
N ARG A 172 -18.66 10.43 2.40
CA ARG A 172 -18.78 11.34 1.24
C ARG A 172 -19.61 12.56 1.59
N ASN A 173 -19.32 13.65 0.91
CA ASN A 173 -20.16 14.84 0.91
C ASN A 173 -20.56 15.20 -0.52
N SER A 174 -21.43 16.19 -0.70
CA SER A 174 -21.79 16.73 -1.99
C SER A 174 -21.97 18.24 -1.96
N TYR A 175 -21.67 18.89 -3.08
CA TYR A 175 -21.97 20.29 -3.32
C TYR A 175 -22.58 20.48 -4.71
N MET A 176 -23.22 21.62 -4.94
CA MET A 176 -23.77 21.96 -6.25
C MET A 176 -22.70 22.68 -7.08
N HIS A 177 -22.14 22.02 -8.09
CA HIS A 177 -21.25 22.63 -9.08
C HIS A 177 -22.09 23.34 -10.16
N PRO A 178 -21.76 24.58 -10.57
CA PRO A 178 -22.54 25.33 -11.56
C PRO A 178 -22.74 24.60 -12.89
N VAL A 179 -21.73 23.83 -13.31
CA VAL A 179 -21.72 23.11 -14.60
C VAL A 179 -22.10 21.63 -14.43
N TYR A 180 -21.61 20.98 -13.38
CA TYR A 180 -21.69 19.52 -13.20
C TYR A 180 -22.82 19.10 -12.27
N LYS A 181 -23.64 20.07 -11.82
CA LYS A 181 -24.72 19.87 -10.86
C LYS A 181 -24.18 19.23 -9.57
N LYS A 182 -24.92 18.30 -8.96
CA LYS A 182 -24.54 17.65 -7.71
C LYS A 182 -23.23 16.87 -7.90
N THR A 183 -22.16 17.36 -7.27
CA THR A 183 -20.83 16.77 -7.31
C THR A 183 -20.52 16.18 -5.95
N TYR A 184 -20.14 14.90 -5.92
CA TYR A 184 -19.71 14.24 -4.71
C TYR A 184 -18.20 14.36 -4.50
N VAL A 185 -17.79 14.40 -3.24
CA VAL A 185 -16.38 14.43 -2.83
C VAL A 185 -16.14 13.41 -1.73
N PRO A 186 -14.94 12.80 -1.69
CA PRO A 186 -14.58 11.89 -0.61
C PRO A 186 -14.41 12.67 0.70
N VAL A 187 -14.69 12.01 1.82
CA VAL A 187 -14.44 12.50 3.17
C VAL A 187 -13.78 11.39 3.98
N LEU A 188 -12.75 11.73 4.73
CA LEU A 188 -12.07 10.85 5.69
C LEU A 188 -12.20 11.47 7.08
N ASN A 189 -13.00 10.85 7.94
CA ASN A 189 -13.19 11.31 9.32
C ASN A 189 -12.27 10.52 10.24
N ILE A 190 -11.49 11.18 11.09
CA ILE A 190 -10.78 10.50 12.19
C ILE A 190 -11.82 10.16 13.25
N VAL A 191 -12.05 8.87 13.50
CA VAL A 191 -13.06 8.37 14.45
C VAL A 191 -12.45 7.64 15.66
N ASP A 192 -11.22 7.14 15.53
CA ASP A 192 -10.50 6.48 16.61
C ASP A 192 -8.98 6.54 16.39
N TRP A 193 -8.18 5.98 17.31
CA TRP A 193 -6.73 5.93 17.28
C TRP A 193 -6.22 4.57 17.77
N VAL A 194 -5.27 3.99 17.06
CA VAL A 194 -4.71 2.67 17.38
C VAL A 194 -3.19 2.70 17.41
N GLU A 195 -2.57 1.77 18.13
CA GLU A 195 -1.13 1.54 18.01
C GLU A 195 -0.86 0.94 16.63
N ASN A 196 0.27 1.29 15.99
CA ASN A 196 0.62 0.60 14.73
C ASN A 196 0.68 -0.93 14.97
N GLY A 197 1.24 -1.33 16.12
CA GLY A 197 1.33 -2.71 16.62
C GLY A 197 0.05 -3.56 16.56
N SER A 198 -1.12 -2.93 16.58
CA SER A 198 -2.41 -3.62 16.71
C SER A 198 -3.08 -3.95 15.38
N VAL A 199 -2.59 -3.44 14.25
CA VAL A 199 -3.09 -3.85 12.93
C VAL A 199 -2.55 -5.25 12.63
N PRO A 200 -3.38 -6.26 12.36
CA PRO A 200 -2.85 -7.60 12.08
C PRO A 200 -2.01 -7.61 10.79
N PRO A 201 -1.08 -8.58 10.63
CA PRO A 201 -0.41 -8.77 9.35
C PRO A 201 -1.43 -9.17 8.26
N PRO A 202 -1.22 -8.78 7.00
CA PRO A 202 -2.14 -9.11 5.91
C PRO A 202 -2.30 -10.64 5.79
N VAL A 203 -3.55 -11.09 5.63
CA VAL A 203 -3.93 -12.49 5.40
C VAL A 203 -3.33 -12.96 4.07
N GLY A 204 -2.11 -13.48 4.13
CA GLY A 204 -1.29 -13.84 2.97
C GLY A 204 0.23 -13.74 3.23
N ALA A 205 0.64 -13.07 4.31
CA ALA A 205 2.03 -12.99 4.76
C ALA A 205 2.43 -14.09 5.76
N VAL A 206 1.50 -14.97 6.17
CA VAL A 206 1.86 -16.21 6.87
C VAL A 206 2.36 -17.21 5.83
N GLU A 207 3.67 -17.24 5.62
CA GLU A 207 4.31 -18.43 5.06
C GLU A 207 3.86 -19.63 5.90
N GLU A 208 3.31 -20.64 5.23
CA GLU A 208 3.07 -21.95 5.86
C GLU A 208 4.42 -22.43 6.41
N ASP A 209 4.55 -22.40 7.73
CA ASP A 209 5.67 -23.00 8.46
C ASP A 209 5.62 -24.51 8.22
N ASP A 210 6.32 -24.97 7.18
CA ASP A 210 6.49 -26.40 6.87
C ASP A 210 7.46 -27.03 7.87
N THR A 211 7.02 -27.14 9.13
CA THR A 211 7.72 -27.91 10.15
C THR A 211 7.51 -29.40 9.91
N LEU A 212 8.48 -30.01 9.23
CA LEU A 212 9.12 -31.30 9.51
C LEU A 212 8.24 -32.40 10.14
N SER A 213 7.88 -33.41 9.34
CA SER A 213 7.69 -34.78 9.84
C SER A 213 8.92 -35.64 9.51
N ALA A 214 9.74 -35.89 10.53
CA ALA A 214 10.83 -36.84 10.48
C ALA A 214 10.32 -38.27 10.73
N SER A 215 10.85 -39.20 9.93
CA SER A 215 11.55 -40.42 10.39
C SER A 215 11.03 -41.73 9.80
N ALA A 216 11.90 -42.38 9.01
CA ALA A 216 12.07 -43.82 9.01
C ALA A 216 13.52 -44.18 8.63
N THR A 217 14.35 -44.42 9.65
CA THR A 217 15.67 -45.05 9.60
C THR A 217 15.58 -46.52 9.17
N VAL A 218 16.43 -46.97 8.24
CA VAL A 218 16.99 -48.34 8.19
C VAL A 218 18.41 -48.35 7.57
N THR A 219 19.40 -48.48 8.45
CA THR A 219 20.71 -49.21 8.43
C THR A 219 21.64 -49.34 7.19
N GLU A 220 22.92 -49.06 7.47
CA GLU A 220 24.21 -49.32 6.77
C GLU A 220 24.48 -50.80 6.35
N THR A 221 24.92 -51.13 5.11
CA THR A 221 26.33 -51.29 4.54
C THR A 221 26.74 -52.81 4.39
N PRO A 222 27.69 -53.33 3.54
CA PRO A 222 28.59 -52.80 2.48
C PRO A 222 28.72 -53.59 1.11
N ALA A 223 29.49 -52.97 0.17
CA ALA A 223 30.48 -53.50 -0.82
C ALA A 223 30.07 -54.35 -2.06
N ALA A 224 30.49 -53.88 -3.27
CA ALA A 224 31.54 -54.51 -4.11
C ALA A 224 31.75 -53.86 -5.51
N THR A 225 33.02 -53.87 -5.91
CA THR A 225 33.75 -53.39 -7.11
C THR A 225 33.31 -53.89 -8.51
N LYS A 226 33.42 -53.02 -9.55
CA LYS A 226 34.09 -53.21 -10.89
C LYS A 226 33.66 -52.04 -11.83
N ALA A 227 34.53 -51.18 -12.37
CA ALA A 227 35.62 -51.33 -13.36
C ALA A 227 35.20 -50.99 -14.81
N ALA A 228 36.11 -50.27 -15.51
CA ALA A 228 36.18 -49.91 -16.95
C ALA A 228 35.19 -48.81 -17.43
N GLY A 229 35.64 -47.63 -17.88
CA GLY A 229 36.35 -47.37 -19.14
C GLY A 229 35.31 -46.93 -20.20
N ALA A 230 35.44 -45.93 -21.04
CA ALA A 230 36.56 -45.11 -21.49
C ALA A 230 36.03 -43.77 -22.06
N LYS A 231 36.96 -42.80 -22.15
CA LYS A 231 37.12 -41.71 -23.13
C LYS A 231 36.08 -41.69 -24.28
N THR A 232 35.57 -40.53 -24.69
CA THR A 232 36.20 -39.68 -25.73
C THR A 232 35.59 -38.27 -25.77
N ARG A 233 36.47 -37.30 -26.04
CA ARG A 233 36.24 -35.87 -26.27
C ARG A 233 35.39 -35.61 -27.52
N PHE A 234 34.54 -34.59 -27.51
CA PHE A 234 34.73 -33.31 -28.22
C PHE A 234 33.79 -32.27 -27.60
#